data_AF-A0A3R7C4A0-F1
#
_entry.id   AF-A0A3R7C4A0-F1
#
_cell.length_a   1.000
_cell.length_b   1.000
_cell.length_c   1.000
_cell.angle_alpha   90.00
_cell.angle_beta   90.00
_cell.angle_gamma   90.00
#
_symmetry.space_group_name_H-M   'P 1'
#
loop_
_entity.id
_entity.type
_entity.pdbx_description
1 polymer ?
#
loop_
_entity_poly.entity_id
_entity_poly.type
_entity_poly.pdbx_seq_one_letter_code
_entity_poly.pdbx_strand_id
1 'polypeptide(L)'
;MFRIEERTEKRERIYRYITYIRNMTYPDWVLKQKEKGTEIRKIGNNFYLYKVTSIWDKEKKRARKITERFLGTITQNGLIKPKKERLIESIGNVSVKEFGASNFVLCMNEDIKE
;
A
#
# COMPACT_ATOMS: atom_id res chain seq x y z
N MET A 1 -47.18 2.88 -14.79
CA MET A 1 -47.00 3.01 -13.32
C MET A 1 -45.83 2.17 -12.81
N PHE A 2 -45.72 0.89 -13.16
CA PHE A 2 -44.65 -0.05 -12.77
C PHE A 2 -43.19 0.41 -13.00
N ARG A 3 -42.90 1.24 -14.00
CA ARG A 3 -41.54 1.65 -14.37
C ARG A 3 -40.91 2.68 -13.41
N ILE A 4 -41.72 3.32 -12.57
CA ILE A 4 -41.26 4.34 -11.60
C ILE A 4 -40.87 3.67 -10.28
N GLU A 5 -41.64 2.68 -9.82
CA GLU A 5 -41.38 1.91 -8.59
C GLU A 5 -40.09 1.07 -8.68
N GLU A 6 -39.83 0.43 -9.82
CA GLU A 6 -38.56 -0.29 -10.04
C GLU A 6 -37.34 0.65 -10.01
N ARG A 7 -37.50 1.89 -10.46
CA ARG A 7 -36.43 2.92 -10.43
C ARG A 7 -36.16 3.38 -9.01
N THR A 8 -37.19 3.52 -8.18
CA THR A 8 -37.05 3.92 -6.78
C THR A 8 -36.43 2.82 -5.93
N GLU A 9 -36.83 1.55 -6.10
CA GLU A 9 -36.25 0.42 -5.36
C GLU A 9 -34.78 0.18 -5.71
N LYS A 10 -34.42 0.33 -6.99
CA LYS A 10 -33.03 0.20 -7.44
C LYS A 10 -32.15 1.30 -6.87
N ARG A 11 -32.67 2.54 -6.77
CA ARG A 11 -31.99 3.65 -6.09
C ARG A 11 -31.84 3.37 -4.60
N GLU A 12 -32.91 2.98 -3.92
CA GLU A 12 -32.93 2.62 -2.49
C GLU A 12 -31.90 1.54 -2.15
N ARG A 13 -31.81 0.47 -2.97
CA ARG A 13 -30.78 -0.56 -2.83
C ARG A 13 -29.37 -0.02 -2.98
N ILE A 14 -29.14 0.86 -3.96
CA ILE A 14 -27.84 1.51 -4.17
C ILE A 14 -27.50 2.41 -2.97
N TYR A 15 -28.45 3.20 -2.47
CA TYR A 15 -28.25 4.05 -1.29
C TYR A 15 -27.98 3.22 -0.04
N ARG A 16 -28.75 2.15 0.23
CA ARG A 16 -28.48 1.22 1.34
C ARG A 16 -27.12 0.56 1.22
N TYR A 17 -26.70 0.15 0.02
CA TYR A 17 -25.38 -0.44 -0.21
C TYR A 17 -24.25 0.58 0.02
N ILE A 18 -24.38 1.81 -0.52
CA ILE A 18 -23.40 2.88 -0.32
C ILE A 18 -23.31 3.27 1.17
N THR A 19 -24.45 3.36 1.86
CA THR A 19 -24.53 3.63 3.30
C THR A 19 -23.93 2.48 4.11
N TYR A 20 -24.19 1.23 3.75
CA TYR A 20 -23.57 0.05 4.39
C TYR A 20 -22.03 0.04 4.22
N ILE A 21 -21.53 0.37 3.02
CA ILE A 21 -20.10 0.51 2.75
C ILE A 21 -19.49 1.70 3.51
N ARG A 22 -20.24 2.81 3.66
CA ARG A 22 -19.84 3.95 4.49
C ARG A 22 -19.87 3.65 5.99
N ASN A 23 -20.78 2.79 6.44
CA ASN A 23 -21.00 2.40 7.83
C ASN A 23 -20.21 1.14 8.25
N MET A 24 -19.35 0.59 7.40
CA MET A 24 -18.19 -0.18 7.85
C MET A 24 -17.23 0.80 8.56
N THR A 25 -17.59 1.19 9.77
CA THR A 25 -16.90 2.17 10.60
C THR A 25 -15.51 1.65 10.92
N TYR A 26 -14.53 2.09 10.15
CA TYR A 26 -13.14 2.03 10.57
C TYR A 26 -12.99 2.88 11.82
N PRO A 27 -12.26 2.40 12.84
CA PRO A 27 -11.91 3.24 13.98
C PRO A 27 -11.24 4.54 13.53
N ASP A 28 -11.40 5.63 14.29
CA ASP A 28 -10.86 6.94 13.92
C ASP A 28 -9.34 6.92 13.71
N TRP A 29 -8.62 6.12 14.52
CA TRP A 29 -7.18 5.94 14.37
C TRP A 29 -6.78 5.29 13.04
N VAL A 30 -7.65 4.48 12.44
CA VAL A 30 -7.46 3.91 11.09
C VAL A 30 -7.73 4.96 10.02
N LEU A 31 -8.80 5.74 10.17
CA LEU A 31 -9.17 6.79 9.22
C LEU A 31 -8.15 7.93 9.18
N LYS A 32 -7.50 8.24 10.31
CA LYS A 32 -6.42 9.24 10.38
C LYS A 32 -5.23 8.92 9.47
N GLN A 33 -4.99 7.64 9.19
CA GLN A 33 -3.90 7.20 8.30
C GLN A 33 -4.31 7.16 6.82
N LYS A 34 -5.56 7.52 6.49
CA LYS A 34 -6.07 7.49 5.12
C LYS A 34 -5.67 8.75 4.37
N GLU A 35 -4.79 8.60 3.39
CA GLU A 35 -4.38 9.69 2.50
C GLU A 35 -4.96 9.53 1.09
N LYS A 36 -4.92 10.60 0.29
CA LYS A 36 -5.35 10.56 -1.12
C LYS A 36 -4.49 9.56 -1.90
N GLY A 37 -5.13 8.69 -2.69
CA GLY A 37 -4.42 7.64 -3.43
C GLY A 37 -4.00 6.46 -2.56
N THR A 38 -4.62 6.30 -1.39
CA THR A 38 -4.45 5.12 -0.55
C THR A 38 -5.77 4.39 -0.32
N GLU A 39 -5.67 3.09 -0.10
CA GLU A 39 -6.77 2.21 0.25
C GLU A 39 -6.45 1.50 1.56
N ILE A 40 -7.44 1.49 2.46
CA ILE A 40 -7.39 0.69 3.68
C ILE A 40 -8.11 -0.63 3.40
N ARG A 41 -7.44 -1.74 3.69
CA ARG A 41 -8.02 -3.08 3.63
C ARG A 41 -8.10 -3.66 5.03
N LYS A 42 -9.29 -4.08 5.45
CA LYS A 42 -9.49 -4.90 6.64
C LYS A 42 -9.38 -6.37 6.26
N ILE A 43 -8.43 -7.09 6.85
CA ILE A 43 -8.29 -8.53 6.68
C ILE A 43 -8.27 -9.14 8.08
N GLY A 44 -9.32 -9.90 8.43
CA GLY A 44 -9.57 -10.34 9.79
C GLY A 44 -9.71 -9.15 10.74
N ASN A 45 -8.85 -9.09 11.76
CA ASN A 45 -8.82 -8.02 12.77
C ASN A 45 -7.79 -6.92 12.46
N ASN A 46 -6.99 -7.08 11.40
CA ASN A 46 -5.91 -6.16 11.06
C ASN A 46 -6.32 -5.22 9.92
N PHE A 47 -5.70 -4.03 9.92
CA PHE A 47 -5.88 -3.01 8.89
C PHE A 47 -4.57 -2.79 8.15
N TYR A 48 -4.65 -2.74 6.83
CA TYR A 48 -3.50 -2.63 5.94
C TYR A 48 -3.68 -1.44 5.01
N LEU A 49 -2.62 -0.65 4.83
CA LEU A 49 -2.62 0.50 3.94
C LEU A 49 -1.91 0.15 2.63
N TYR A 50 -2.58 0.43 1.53
CA TYR A 50 -2.06 0.24 0.17
C TYR A 50 -2.10 1.54 -0.61
N LYS A 51 -1.11 1.78 -1.47
CA LYS A 51 -1.16 2.80 -2.49
C LYS A 51 -1.99 2.31 -3.67
N VAL A 52 -2.93 3.13 -4.13
CA VAL A 52 -3.83 2.82 -5.23
C VAL A 52 -3.85 3.96 -6.23
N THR A 53 -3.82 3.60 -7.51
CA THR A 53 -3.97 4.51 -8.63
C THR A 53 -5.08 4.03 -9.55
N SER A 54 -5.55 4.92 -10.41
CA SER A 54 -6.59 4.59 -11.39
C SER A 54 -6.04 4.86 -12.78
N ILE A 55 -6.04 3.82 -13.62
CA ILE A 55 -5.59 3.91 -15.01
C ILE A 55 -6.79 3.66 -15.93
N TRP A 56 -6.84 4.36 -17.06
CA TRP A 56 -7.88 4.16 -18.06
C TRP A 56 -7.70 2.82 -18.79
N ASP A 57 -8.72 1.95 -18.74
CA ASP A 57 -8.74 0.69 -19.45
C ASP A 57 -9.47 0.88 -20.79
N LYS A 58 -8.73 0.78 -21.90
CA LYS A 58 -9.24 1.02 -23.26
C LYS A 58 -10.26 -0.03 -23.70
N GLU A 59 -10.10 -1.28 -23.27
CA GLU A 59 -11.01 -2.37 -23.64
C GLU A 59 -12.35 -2.23 -22.91
N LYS A 60 -12.27 -2.01 -21.59
CA LYS A 60 -13.47 -1.85 -20.75
C LYS A 60 -14.09 -0.46 -20.83
N LYS A 61 -13.46 0.47 -21.56
CA LYS A 61 -13.84 1.89 -21.71
C LYS A 61 -14.17 2.57 -20.39
N ARG A 62 -13.40 2.25 -19.34
CA ARG A 62 -13.61 2.79 -17.99
C ARG A 62 -12.32 2.82 -17.20
N ALA A 63 -12.30 3.64 -16.16
CA ALA A 63 -11.21 3.68 -15.21
C ALA A 63 -11.12 2.35 -14.44
N ARG A 64 -9.92 1.78 -14.35
CA ARG A 64 -9.59 0.58 -13.60
C ARG A 64 -8.66 0.93 -12.45
N LYS A 65 -9.07 0.55 -11.25
CA LYS A 65 -8.25 0.67 -10.05
C LYS A 65 -7.09 -0.34 -10.09
N ILE A 66 -5.90 0.13 -9.77
CA ILE A 66 -4.69 -0.67 -9.66
C ILE A 66 -4.11 -0.49 -8.26
N THR A 67 -3.71 -1.60 -7.64
CA THR A 67 -3.03 -1.60 -6.34
C THR A 67 -1.53 -1.60 -6.63
N GLU A 68 -0.82 -0.55 -6.21
CA GLU A 68 0.59 -0.38 -6.54
C GLU A 68 1.50 -1.00 -5.48
N ARG A 69 1.45 -0.46 -4.25
CA ARG A 69 2.42 -0.76 -3.20
C ARG A 69 1.75 -0.97 -1.85
N PHE A 70 2.28 -1.91 -1.08
CA PHE A 70 1.95 -2.05 0.33
C PHE A 70 2.72 -1.02 1.16
N LEU A 71 1.99 -0.14 1.86
CA LEU A 71 2.58 0.95 2.66
C LEU A 71 2.79 0.55 4.12
N GLY A 72 2.02 -0.40 4.64
CA GLY A 72 2.22 -0.89 6.00
C GLY A 72 0.94 -1.39 6.68
N THR A 73 1.13 -1.84 7.91
CA THR A 73 0.04 -2.28 8.80
C THR A 73 -0.35 -1.11 9.70
N ILE A 74 -1.64 -0.79 9.73
CA ILE A 74 -2.18 0.27 10.57
C ILE A 74 -2.45 -0.32 11.95
N THR A 75 -1.84 0.28 12.96
CA THR A 75 -2.03 -0.03 14.38
C THR A 75 -2.51 1.21 15.13
N GLN A 76 -2.97 1.04 16.36
CA GLN A 76 -3.40 2.18 17.20
C GLN A 76 -2.28 3.21 17.42
N ASN A 77 -1.03 2.75 17.44
CA ASN A 77 0.15 3.61 17.62
C ASN A 77 0.62 4.28 16.32
N GLY A 78 0.05 3.91 15.17
CA GLY A 78 0.42 4.45 13.86
C GLY A 78 0.64 3.40 12.78
N LEU A 79 1.21 3.82 11.65
CA LEU A 79 1.51 2.98 10.51
C LEU A 79 2.87 2.29 10.67
N ILE A 80 2.88 0.97 10.74
CA ILE A 80 4.10 0.16 10.76
C ILE A 80 4.51 -0.16 9.32
N LYS A 81 5.64 0.40 8.89
CA LYS A 81 6.22 0.15 7.56
C LYS A 81 6.55 -1.34 7.32
N PRO A 82 6.59 -1.78 6.06
CA PRO A 82 6.97 -3.15 5.71
C PRO A 82 8.33 -3.54 6.29
N LYS A 83 8.50 -4.82 6.64
CA LYS A 83 9.73 -5.34 7.25
C LYS A 83 10.98 -5.01 6.42
N LYS A 84 10.91 -5.13 5.09
CA LYS A 84 12.02 -4.83 4.18
C LYS A 84 12.49 -3.37 4.31
N GLU A 85 11.56 -2.42 4.34
CA GLU A 85 11.88 -0.99 4.48
C GLU A 85 12.48 -0.70 5.84
N ARG A 86 11.92 -1.27 6.91
CA ARG A 86 12.49 -1.14 8.26
C ARG A 86 13.90 -1.70 8.36
N LEU A 87 14.17 -2.83 7.69
CA LEU A 87 15.50 -3.41 7.63
C LEU A 87 16.47 -2.49 6.90
N ILE A 88 16.09 -2.00 5.71
CA ILE A 88 16.93 -1.06 4.95
C ILE A 88 17.21 0.21 5.77
N GLU A 89 16.23 0.76 6.48
CA GLU A 89 16.42 1.92 7.36
C GLU A 89 17.34 1.62 8.55
N SER A 90 17.31 0.39 9.09
CA SER A 90 18.19 -0.04 10.18
C SER A 90 19.61 -0.37 9.73
N ILE A 91 19.75 -0.73 8.46
CA ILE A 91 21.02 -1.05 7.83
C ILE A 91 21.64 0.28 7.42
N GLY A 92 22.48 0.83 8.30
CA GLY A 92 23.27 2.02 8.01
C GLY A 92 24.43 1.71 7.04
N ASN A 93 25.66 1.93 7.50
CA ASN A 93 26.87 1.68 6.71
C ASN A 93 27.26 0.19 6.75
N VAL A 94 26.83 -0.58 5.75
CA VAL A 94 27.36 -1.92 5.53
C VAL A 94 28.74 -1.80 4.89
N SER A 95 29.79 -2.03 5.68
CA SER A 95 31.14 -2.24 5.14
C SER A 95 31.40 -3.73 5.01
N VAL A 96 31.67 -4.21 3.79
CA VAL A 96 32.22 -5.55 3.60
C VAL A 96 33.72 -5.48 3.88
N LYS A 97 34.18 -6.23 4.87
CA LYS A 97 35.62 -6.36 5.15
C LYS A 97 36.10 -7.68 4.57
N GLU A 98 36.86 -7.61 3.49
CA GLU A 98 37.48 -8.76 2.86
C GLU A 98 38.88 -8.98 3.43
N PHE A 99 39.29 -10.24 3.60
CA PHE A 99 40.60 -10.60 4.13
C PHE A 99 41.19 -11.76 3.34
N GLY A 100 42.52 -11.92 3.40
CA GLY A 100 43.24 -13.02 2.72
C GLY A 100 43.50 -12.71 1.24
N ALA A 101 43.25 -13.68 0.36
CA ALA A 101 43.59 -13.59 -1.06
C ALA A 101 42.94 -12.40 -1.77
N SER A 102 41.67 -12.12 -1.48
CA SER A 102 40.93 -11.00 -2.09
C SER A 102 41.55 -9.65 -1.72
N ASN A 103 41.84 -9.45 -0.42
CA ASN A 103 42.49 -8.23 0.06
C ASN A 103 43.92 -8.11 -0.48
N PHE A 104 44.65 -9.22 -0.58
CA PHE A 104 46.00 -9.25 -1.15
C PHE A 104 46.01 -8.79 -2.61
N VAL A 105 45.14 -9.34 -3.46
CA VAL A 105 45.00 -8.92 -4.86
C VAL A 105 44.58 -7.45 -4.96
N LEU A 106 43.69 -6.98 -4.09
CA LEU A 106 43.25 -5.59 -4.04
C LEU A 106 44.35 -4.60 -3.62
N CYS A 107 45.24 -5.01 -2.71
CA CYS A 107 46.40 -4.21 -2.30
C CYS A 107 47.51 -4.21 -3.36
N MET A 108 47.71 -5.32 -4.08
CA MET A 108 48.72 -5.38 -5.14
C MET A 108 48.37 -4.51 -6.36
N ASN A 109 47.07 -4.27 -6.59
CA ASN A 109 46.58 -3.49 -7.72
C ASN A 109 46.06 -2.10 -7.28
N GLU A 110 46.64 -1.50 -6.24
CA GLU A 110 46.28 -0.14 -5.83
C GLU A 110 46.61 0.92 -6.89
N ASP A 111 47.62 0.65 -7.73
CA ASP A 111 48.02 1.48 -8.87
C ASP A 111 46.95 1.57 -9.98
N ILE A 112 45.99 0.64 -10.00
CA ILE A 112 44.91 0.57 -10.99
C ILE A 112 43.59 1.14 -10.43
N LYS A 113 43.50 1.39 -9.12
CA LYS A 113 42.30 1.97 -8.50
C LYS A 113 42.33 3.50 -8.63
N GLU A 114 41.45 4.04 -9.47
CA GLU A 114 41.08 5.47 -9.49
C GLU A 114 40.24 5.87 -8.27
#